data_AF-A0A1B9I986-F1
#
_entry.id   AF-A0A1B9I986-F1
#
_cell.length_a   1.000
_cell.length_b   1.000
_cell.length_c   1.000
_cell.angle_alpha   90.00
_cell.angle_beta   90.00
_cell.angle_gamma   90.00
#
_symmetry.space_group_name_H-M   'P 1'
#
loop_
_entity.id
_entity.type
_entity.pdbx_description
1 polymer ?
#
loop_
_entity_poly.entity_id
_entity_poly.type
_entity_poly.pdbx_seq_one_letter_code
_entity_poly.pdbx_strand_id
1 'polypeptide(L)'
;MKISNTAPLHLSNQEVLSHFISLKEDNDQLSESINHKTARDKAFARAKYPLERDDPADEDLSLLEPLNVEDEKELNIAERRGLSDELVWIQNEVIKYLCQSYNLTSRQTADGVARLADELQDHDLTKAEVLQITNLAPTEVVELYAIIEEPDMRFLPDAAEKLQEIAVQIESTLLSSPSDHLSQWTGHGVLPEGEGEGYEHGYVEQNEEEMNAMGMDEQEYIFEGGRDGEGGVDDEKDESMD
;
A
#
# COMPACT_ATOMS: atom_id res chain seq x y z
N MET A 1 6.79 14.03 -17.64
CA MET A 1 7.74 13.29 -16.78
C MET A 1 8.82 12.70 -17.68
N LYS A 2 10.11 12.82 -17.33
CA LYS A 2 11.22 12.17 -18.05
C LYS A 2 11.74 11.04 -17.17
N ILE A 3 11.83 9.83 -17.71
CA ILE A 3 12.36 8.66 -16.99
C ILE A 3 13.85 8.56 -17.34
N SER A 4 14.71 8.38 -16.34
CA SER A 4 16.15 8.22 -16.57
C SER A 4 16.44 6.83 -17.14
N ASN A 5 17.50 6.72 -17.95
CA ASN A 5 17.96 5.45 -18.52
C ASN A 5 18.84 4.63 -17.56
N THR A 6 18.86 4.97 -16.27
CA THR A 6 19.60 4.21 -15.26
C THR A 6 18.87 2.91 -14.97
N ALA A 7 19.59 1.79 -14.97
CA ALA A 7 19.01 0.50 -14.59
C ALA A 7 18.34 0.62 -13.20
N PRO A 8 17.10 0.13 -13.04
CA PRO A 8 16.41 0.19 -11.77
C PRO A 8 17.16 -0.66 -10.74
N LEU A 9 17.24 -0.15 -9.51
CA LEU A 9 17.72 -0.93 -8.38
C LEU A 9 16.60 -1.88 -7.95
N HIS A 10 16.96 -3.13 -7.68
CA HIS A 10 16.03 -4.10 -7.14
C HIS A 10 16.04 -3.99 -5.61
N LEU A 11 14.86 -3.92 -5.02
CA LEU A 11 14.65 -3.84 -3.58
C LEU A 11 14.09 -5.17 -3.09
N SER A 12 14.50 -5.57 -1.89
CA SER A 12 13.93 -6.71 -1.19
C SER A 12 12.56 -6.36 -0.59
N ASN A 13 11.74 -7.38 -0.36
CA ASN A 13 10.44 -7.24 0.29
C ASN A 13 10.55 -6.61 1.68
N GLN A 14 11.62 -6.92 2.42
CA GLN A 14 11.89 -6.36 3.73
C GLN A 14 12.14 -4.85 3.64
N GLU A 15 12.97 -4.39 2.71
CA GLU A 15 13.27 -2.96 2.53
C GLU A 15 12.01 -2.20 2.12
N VAL A 16 11.22 -2.79 1.21
CA VAL A 16 9.93 -2.24 0.81
C VAL A 16 9.01 -2.14 2.03
N LEU A 17 8.86 -3.21 2.82
CA LEU A 17 8.03 -3.21 4.01
C LEU A 17 8.45 -2.13 5.01
N SER A 18 9.75 -2.04 5.34
CA SER A 18 10.27 -1.01 6.25
C SER A 18 10.01 0.40 5.73
N HIS A 19 10.17 0.62 4.42
CA HIS A 19 9.88 1.92 3.82
C HIS A 19 8.39 2.28 3.93
N PHE A 20 7.50 1.34 3.60
CA PHE A 20 6.05 1.56 3.67
C PHE A 20 5.54 1.76 5.10
N ILE A 21 6.15 1.12 6.10
CA ILE A 21 5.81 1.34 7.52
C ILE A 21 6.20 2.76 7.94
N SER A 22 7.42 3.19 7.67
CA SER A 22 7.85 4.57 7.97
C SER A 22 6.98 5.61 7.25
N LEU A 23 6.65 5.34 5.99
CA LEU A 23 5.79 6.22 5.20
C LEU A 23 4.36 6.27 5.75
N LYS A 24 3.87 5.15 6.31
CA LYS A 24 2.56 5.09 6.98
C LYS A 24 2.57 5.89 8.29
N GLU A 25 3.60 5.75 9.12
CA GLU A 25 3.74 6.52 10.36
C GLU A 25 3.74 8.03 10.09
N ASP A 26 4.49 8.47 9.06
CA ASP A 26 4.52 9.88 8.63
C ASP A 26 3.14 10.36 8.15
N ASN A 27 2.41 9.52 7.41
CA ASN A 27 1.09 9.84 6.88
C ASN A 27 0.01 9.85 7.97
N ASP A 28 0.09 8.94 8.94
CA ASP A 28 -0.83 8.89 10.08
C ASP A 28 -0.65 10.15 10.94
N GLN A 29 0.60 10.57 11.22
CA GLN A 29 0.90 11.86 11.89
C GLN A 29 0.40 13.08 11.11
N LEU A 30 0.54 13.05 9.79
CA LEU A 30 0.02 14.11 8.92
C LEU A 30 -1.51 14.18 8.98
N SER A 31 -2.19 13.03 8.95
CA SER A 31 -3.64 12.91 9.08
C SER A 31 -4.13 13.45 10.42
N GLU A 32 -3.47 13.07 11.53
CA GLU A 32 -3.76 13.60 12.87
C GLU A 32 -3.61 15.13 12.93
N SER A 33 -2.55 15.66 12.33
CA SER A 33 -2.29 17.11 12.27
C SER A 33 -3.37 17.85 11.48
N ILE A 34 -3.79 17.31 10.33
CA ILE A 34 -4.87 17.88 9.51
C ILE A 34 -6.18 17.86 10.31
N ASN A 35 -6.54 16.71 10.89
CA ASN A 35 -7.76 16.54 11.68
C ASN A 35 -7.78 17.48 12.89
N HIS A 36 -6.65 17.62 13.59
CA HIS A 36 -6.53 18.54 14.71
C HIS A 36 -6.74 20.00 14.26
N LYS A 37 -6.14 20.41 13.14
CA LYS A 37 -6.36 21.75 12.60
C LYS A 37 -7.82 21.98 12.21
N THR A 38 -8.42 21.06 11.45
CA THR A 38 -9.83 21.16 11.04
C THR A 38 -10.77 21.19 12.24
N ALA A 39 -10.49 20.40 13.28
CA ALA A 39 -11.25 20.42 14.53
C ALA A 39 -11.15 21.78 15.24
N ARG A 40 -9.95 22.37 15.29
CA ARG A 40 -9.73 23.71 15.86
C ARG A 40 -10.45 24.78 15.05
N ASP A 41 -10.30 24.80 13.74
CA ASP A 41 -10.95 25.79 12.87
C ASP A 41 -12.48 25.70 12.98
N LYS A 42 -13.01 24.48 13.09
CA LYS A 42 -14.43 24.23 13.37
C LYS A 42 -14.86 24.73 14.75
N ALA A 43 -14.06 24.51 15.79
CA ALA A 43 -14.31 25.02 17.14
C ALA A 43 -14.28 26.56 17.19
N PHE A 44 -13.29 27.20 16.57
CA PHE A 44 -13.22 28.66 16.47
C PHE A 44 -14.40 29.24 15.66
N ALA A 45 -14.80 28.58 14.57
CA ALA A 45 -15.94 29.00 13.78
C ALA A 45 -17.25 28.91 14.58
N ARG A 46 -17.47 27.82 15.31
CA ARG A 46 -18.63 27.63 16.21
C ARG A 46 -18.66 28.66 17.34
N ALA A 47 -17.53 28.88 18.01
CA ALA A 47 -17.43 29.89 19.07
C ALA A 47 -17.72 31.32 18.56
N LYS A 48 -17.40 31.61 17.30
CA LYS A 48 -17.65 32.90 16.66
C LYS A 48 -19.08 33.05 16.14
N TYR A 49 -19.69 31.96 15.66
CA TYR A 49 -21.02 31.94 15.07
C TYR A 49 -21.85 30.76 15.61
N PRO A 50 -22.30 30.83 16.87
CA PRO A 50 -23.06 29.74 17.49
C PRO A 50 -24.43 29.58 16.83
N LEU A 51 -24.83 28.34 16.55
CA LEU A 51 -26.14 27.99 16.02
C LEU A 51 -27.05 27.50 17.15
N GLU A 52 -28.37 27.67 17.01
CA GLU A 52 -29.35 27.24 18.03
C GLU A 52 -29.36 25.72 18.28
N ARG A 53 -28.75 24.92 17.39
CA ARG A 53 -28.64 23.46 17.48
C ARG A 53 -27.31 22.99 18.10
N ASP A 54 -26.38 23.89 18.41
CA ASP A 54 -25.11 23.51 19.02
C ASP A 54 -25.32 23.21 20.51
N ASP A 55 -24.93 22.01 20.97
CA ASP A 55 -24.92 21.66 22.38
C ASP A 55 -23.59 22.10 23.02
N PRO A 56 -23.59 23.02 24.00
CA PRO A 56 -22.36 23.46 24.66
C PRO A 56 -21.67 22.36 25.48
N ALA A 57 -22.31 21.20 25.71
CA ALA A 57 -21.69 20.06 26.39
C ALA A 57 -20.71 19.28 25.50
N ASP A 58 -20.80 19.42 24.17
CA ASP A 58 -19.98 18.71 23.19
C ASP A 58 -18.71 19.49 22.77
N GLU A 59 -18.47 20.67 23.35
CA GLU A 59 -17.33 21.51 23.03
C GLU A 59 -16.07 21.11 23.83
N ASP A 60 -15.07 20.59 23.13
CA ASP A 60 -13.73 20.43 23.69
C ASP A 60 -13.03 21.78 23.78
N LEU A 61 -13.10 22.39 24.96
CA LEU A 61 -12.50 23.69 25.27
C LEU A 61 -10.98 23.73 25.06
N SER A 62 -10.30 22.58 25.06
CA SER A 62 -8.84 22.52 24.83
C SER A 62 -8.46 22.95 23.40
N LEU A 63 -9.37 22.78 22.43
CA LEU A 63 -9.15 23.17 21.03
C LEU A 63 -9.13 24.69 20.80
N LEU A 64 -9.60 25.47 21.78
CA LEU A 64 -9.61 26.93 21.73
C LEU A 64 -8.38 27.56 22.39
N GLU A 65 -7.57 26.77 23.09
CA GLU A 65 -6.35 27.26 23.72
C GLU A 65 -5.33 27.73 22.66
N PRO A 66 -4.63 28.86 22.89
CA PRO A 66 -3.64 29.36 21.95
C PRO A 66 -2.46 28.39 21.84
N LEU A 67 -2.13 28.00 20.62
CA LEU A 67 -0.97 27.14 20.34
C LEU A 67 0.33 27.96 20.35
N ASN A 68 1.44 27.25 20.48
CA ASN A 68 2.75 27.83 20.20
C ASN A 68 2.86 28.17 18.70
N VAL A 69 3.73 29.13 18.39
CA VAL A 69 3.99 29.60 17.01
C VAL A 69 4.56 28.48 16.12
N GLU A 70 5.25 27.51 16.71
CA GLU A 70 5.79 26.35 16.00
C GLU A 70 4.69 25.36 15.62
N ASP A 71 3.86 24.93 16.58
CA ASP A 71 2.73 24.03 16.36
C ASP A 71 1.75 24.61 15.32
N GLU A 72 1.47 25.91 15.38
CA GLU A 72 0.61 26.57 14.40
C GLU A 72 1.21 26.52 12.99
N LYS A 73 2.53 26.65 12.84
CA LYS A 73 3.21 26.49 11.54
C LYS A 73 3.13 25.06 11.04
N GLU A 74 3.31 24.07 11.91
CA GLU A 74 3.22 22.66 11.56
C GLU A 74 1.83 22.30 11.04
N LEU A 75 0.77 22.69 11.75
CA LEU A 75 -0.62 22.51 11.31
C LEU A 75 -0.89 23.20 9.97
N ASN A 76 -0.37 24.41 9.77
CA ASN A 76 -0.50 25.12 8.50
C ASN A 76 0.23 24.44 7.34
N ILE A 77 1.37 23.81 7.59
CA ILE A 77 2.10 23.04 6.58
C ILE A 77 1.34 21.74 6.27
N ALA A 78 0.82 21.07 7.29
CA ALA A 78 0.06 19.82 7.16
C ALA A 78 -1.18 20.00 6.26
N GLU A 79 -2.01 21.01 6.53
CA GLU A 79 -3.20 21.31 5.72
C GLU A 79 -2.85 21.62 4.25
N ARG A 80 -1.78 22.37 4.01
CA ARG A 80 -1.34 22.71 2.65
C ARG A 80 -0.80 21.52 1.88
N ARG A 81 -0.12 20.60 2.57
CA ARG A 81 0.41 19.38 1.96
C ARG A 81 -0.74 18.48 1.52
N GLY A 82 -1.77 18.38 2.35
CA GLY A 82 -2.90 17.48 2.15
C GLY A 82 -2.49 16.01 2.28
N LEU A 83 -3.49 15.14 2.32
CA LEU A 83 -3.33 13.69 2.31
C LEU A 83 -3.87 13.14 0.98
N SER A 84 -3.22 12.13 0.42
CA SER A 84 -3.68 11.46 -0.80
C SER A 84 -4.28 10.12 -0.43
N ASP A 85 -5.57 9.94 -0.70
CA ASP A 85 -6.31 8.71 -0.38
C ASP A 85 -5.76 7.52 -1.16
N GLU A 86 -5.40 7.71 -2.44
CA GLU A 86 -4.78 6.67 -3.27
C GLU A 86 -3.45 6.19 -2.69
N LEU A 87 -2.62 7.11 -2.18
CA LEU A 87 -1.34 6.76 -1.57
C LEU A 87 -1.55 5.95 -0.29
N VAL A 88 -2.47 6.39 0.58
CA VAL A 88 -2.81 5.68 1.82
C VAL A 88 -3.37 4.29 1.53
N TRP A 89 -4.22 4.17 0.50
CA TRP A 89 -4.76 2.89 0.08
C TRP A 89 -3.66 1.93 -0.42
N ILE A 90 -2.79 2.38 -1.34
CA ILE A 90 -1.68 1.55 -1.85
C ILE A 90 -0.77 1.11 -0.69
N GLN A 91 -0.46 2.01 0.24
CA GLN A 91 0.37 1.69 1.40
C GLN A 91 -0.22 0.55 2.23
N ASN A 92 -1.50 0.66 2.59
CA ASN A 92 -2.17 -0.36 3.39
C ASN A 92 -2.23 -1.70 2.65
N GLU A 93 -2.52 -1.70 1.35
CA GLU A 93 -2.64 -2.94 0.57
C GLU A 93 -1.27 -3.63 0.37
N VAL A 94 -0.20 -2.86 0.16
CA VAL A 94 1.17 -3.40 0.06
C VAL A 94 1.62 -4.00 1.39
N ILE A 95 1.44 -3.29 2.51
CA ILE A 95 1.80 -3.80 3.84
C ILE A 95 1.02 -5.08 4.14
N LYS A 96 -0.28 -5.07 3.86
CA LYS A 96 -1.16 -6.25 4.01
C LYS A 96 -0.66 -7.42 3.18
N TYR A 97 -0.33 -7.21 1.90
CA TYR A 97 0.22 -8.25 1.02
C TYR A 97 1.54 -8.84 1.54
N LEU A 98 2.46 -7.99 2.01
CA LEU A 98 3.76 -8.44 2.52
C LEU A 98 3.65 -9.16 3.87
N CYS A 99 2.60 -8.89 4.65
CA CYS A 99 2.37 -9.50 5.97
C CYS A 99 1.43 -10.72 5.93
N GLN A 100 0.94 -11.17 4.76
CA GLN A 100 0.05 -12.32 4.68
C GLN A 100 0.74 -13.61 5.15
N SER A 101 -0.05 -14.60 5.58
CA SER A 101 0.47 -15.84 6.19
C SER A 101 1.38 -16.67 5.28
N TYR A 102 1.23 -16.54 3.95
CA TYR A 102 2.08 -17.22 2.98
C TYR A 102 3.39 -16.48 2.69
N ASN A 103 3.54 -15.23 3.17
CA ASN A 103 4.72 -14.43 2.97
C ASN A 103 5.51 -14.33 4.29
N LEU A 104 6.75 -14.81 4.27
CA LEU A 104 7.60 -14.83 5.44
C LEU A 104 8.28 -13.47 5.73
N THR A 105 8.04 -12.45 4.90
CA THR A 105 8.59 -11.09 5.08
C THR A 105 8.32 -10.54 6.48
N SER A 106 7.14 -10.81 7.07
CA SER A 106 6.79 -10.37 8.44
C SER A 106 7.67 -10.96 9.55
N ARG A 107 8.38 -12.06 9.28
CA ARG A 107 9.31 -12.74 10.20
C ARG A 107 10.78 -12.37 9.93
N GLN A 108 11.05 -11.55 8.93
CA GLN A 108 12.40 -11.11 8.59
C GLN A 108 12.80 -9.85 9.35
N THR A 109 14.10 -9.67 9.53
CA THR A 109 14.69 -8.44 10.07
C THR A 109 15.68 -7.87 9.07
N ALA A 110 15.93 -6.55 9.10
CA ALA A 110 16.91 -5.91 8.23
C ALA A 110 18.30 -6.55 8.37
N ASP A 111 18.74 -6.79 9.61
CA ASP A 111 20.01 -7.45 9.91
C ASP A 111 20.02 -8.92 9.43
N GLY A 112 18.90 -9.62 9.56
CA GLY A 112 18.76 -11.00 9.10
C GLY A 112 18.85 -11.12 7.58
N VAL A 113 18.19 -10.21 6.84
CA VAL A 113 18.25 -10.17 5.37
C VAL A 113 19.64 -9.77 4.88
N ALA A 114 20.29 -8.78 5.52
CA ALA A 114 21.66 -8.40 5.18
C ALA A 114 22.63 -9.55 5.39
N ARG A 115 22.54 -10.22 6.55
CA ARG A 115 23.36 -11.40 6.86
C ARG A 115 23.12 -12.53 5.86
N LEU A 116 21.85 -12.83 5.55
CA LEU A 116 21.49 -13.86 4.59
C LEU A 116 22.05 -13.53 3.20
N ALA A 117 21.91 -12.28 2.75
CA ALA A 117 22.42 -11.85 1.44
C ALA A 117 23.95 -11.94 1.34
N ASP A 118 24.68 -11.77 2.45
CA ASP A 118 26.12 -11.97 2.51
C ASP A 118 26.50 -13.46 2.53
N GLU A 119 25.84 -14.27 3.35
CA GLU A 119 26.08 -15.72 3.45
C GLU A 119 25.79 -16.46 2.13
N LEU A 120 24.75 -16.04 1.40
CA LEU A 120 24.39 -16.64 0.10
C LEU A 120 25.42 -16.38 -1.01
N GLN A 121 26.34 -15.43 -0.84
CA GLN A 121 27.40 -15.18 -1.83
C GLN A 121 28.37 -16.36 -1.95
N ASP A 122 28.50 -17.18 -0.91
CA ASP A 122 29.37 -18.35 -0.88
C ASP A 122 28.82 -19.54 -1.69
N HIS A 123 27.61 -19.41 -2.26
CA HIS A 123 26.90 -20.49 -2.96
C HIS A 123 26.84 -20.34 -4.48
N ASP A 124 27.56 -19.38 -5.07
CA ASP A 124 27.60 -19.13 -6.51
C ASP A 124 26.19 -18.96 -7.12
N LEU A 125 25.35 -18.21 -6.41
CA LEU A 125 24.00 -17.86 -6.82
C LEU A 125 24.01 -16.55 -7.61
N THR A 126 23.13 -16.46 -8.59
CA THR A 126 22.91 -15.21 -9.32
C THR A 126 22.22 -14.18 -8.43
N LYS A 127 22.37 -12.89 -8.75
CA LYS A 127 21.70 -11.82 -8.00
C LYS A 127 20.16 -11.98 -7.97
N ALA A 128 19.58 -12.54 -9.02
CA ALA A 128 18.15 -12.80 -9.09
C ALA A 128 17.73 -13.94 -8.15
N GLU A 129 18.49 -15.04 -8.13
CA GLU A 129 18.27 -16.16 -7.20
C GLU A 129 18.41 -15.69 -5.75
N VAL A 130 19.46 -14.92 -5.42
CA VAL A 130 19.63 -14.34 -4.08
C VAL A 130 18.42 -13.48 -3.70
N LEU A 131 17.97 -12.60 -4.59
CA LEU A 131 16.81 -11.74 -4.33
C LEU A 131 15.51 -12.54 -4.15
N GLN A 132 15.30 -13.61 -4.91
CA GLN A 132 14.13 -14.47 -4.76
C GLN A 132 14.17 -15.24 -3.43
N ILE A 133 15.34 -15.76 -3.04
CA ILE A 133 15.53 -16.42 -1.75
C ILE A 133 15.29 -15.43 -0.60
N THR A 134 15.83 -14.21 -0.67
CA THR A 134 15.58 -13.21 0.39
C THR A 134 14.12 -12.76 0.44
N ASN A 135 13.40 -12.74 -0.68
CA ASN A 135 12.00 -12.32 -0.71
C ASN A 135 11.01 -13.38 -0.23
N LEU A 136 11.26 -14.65 -0.55
CA LEU A 136 10.36 -15.76 -0.24
C LEU A 136 10.75 -16.49 1.05
N ALA A 137 12.02 -16.42 1.43
CA ALA A 137 12.63 -17.15 2.55
C ALA A 137 12.26 -18.65 2.58
N PRO A 138 12.52 -19.39 1.49
CA PRO A 138 12.14 -20.79 1.38
C PRO A 138 12.84 -21.62 2.47
N THR A 139 12.05 -22.39 3.22
CA THR A 139 12.57 -23.29 4.28
C THR A 139 12.61 -24.74 3.83
N GLU A 140 11.92 -25.07 2.74
CA GLU A 140 11.85 -26.42 2.21
C GLU A 140 12.72 -26.56 0.95
N VAL A 141 13.40 -27.70 0.82
CA VAL A 141 14.28 -27.97 -0.32
C VAL A 141 13.53 -27.89 -1.66
N VAL A 142 12.26 -28.32 -1.69
CA VAL A 142 11.42 -28.27 -2.91
C VAL A 142 11.20 -26.84 -3.42
N GLU A 143 11.14 -25.85 -2.52
CA GLU A 143 10.97 -24.44 -2.89
C GLU A 143 12.26 -23.88 -3.49
N LEU A 144 13.41 -24.30 -2.97
CA LEU A 144 14.72 -23.93 -3.52
C LEU A 144 14.94 -24.51 -4.92
N TYR A 145 14.44 -25.71 -5.21
CA TYR A 145 14.44 -26.29 -6.56
C TYR A 145 13.63 -25.45 -7.58
N ALA A 146 12.64 -24.67 -7.11
CA ALA A 146 11.86 -23.80 -7.98
C ALA A 146 12.54 -22.45 -8.26
N ILE A 147 13.50 -22.06 -7.42
CA ILE A 147 14.20 -20.77 -7.49
C ILE A 147 15.55 -20.90 -8.19
N ILE A 148 16.34 -21.92 -7.83
CA ILE A 148 17.70 -22.11 -8.34
C ILE A 148 17.64 -22.90 -9.65
N GLU A 149 18.29 -22.39 -10.69
CA GLU A 149 18.35 -23.07 -11.98
C GLU A 149 19.35 -24.22 -11.97
N GLU A 150 18.91 -25.40 -12.40
CA GLU A 150 19.71 -26.63 -12.55
C GLU A 150 20.58 -26.98 -11.32
N PRO A 151 20.02 -27.05 -10.10
CA PRO A 151 20.80 -27.26 -8.87
C PRO A 151 21.55 -28.60 -8.87
N ASP A 152 21.01 -29.64 -9.51
CA ASP A 152 21.65 -30.96 -9.63
C ASP A 152 22.96 -30.93 -10.45
N MET A 153 23.08 -29.97 -11.38
CA MET A 153 24.28 -29.77 -12.18
C MET A 153 25.27 -28.83 -11.49
N ARG A 154 24.75 -27.85 -10.72
CA ARG A 154 25.54 -26.84 -10.03
C ARG A 154 26.19 -27.37 -8.75
N PHE A 155 25.46 -28.16 -7.97
CA PHE A 155 25.88 -28.64 -6.66
C PHE A 155 26.19 -30.14 -6.70
N LEU A 156 27.38 -30.49 -7.20
CA LEU A 156 27.89 -31.86 -7.20
C LEU A 156 28.72 -32.14 -5.94
N PRO A 157 28.68 -33.37 -5.38
CA PRO A 157 27.98 -34.56 -5.87
C PRO A 157 26.53 -34.70 -5.37
N ASP A 158 26.12 -33.94 -4.36
CA ASP A 158 24.81 -34.04 -3.72
C ASP A 158 24.17 -32.64 -3.61
N ALA A 159 23.24 -32.36 -4.51
CA ALA A 159 22.52 -31.10 -4.52
C ALA A 159 21.53 -31.00 -3.36
N ALA A 160 20.93 -32.11 -2.93
CA ALA A 160 19.97 -32.10 -1.84
C ALA A 160 20.62 -31.70 -0.52
N GLU A 161 21.83 -32.19 -0.25
CA GLU A 161 22.62 -31.78 0.94
C GLU A 161 22.92 -30.28 0.89
N LYS A 162 23.31 -29.74 -0.28
CA LYS A 162 23.64 -28.32 -0.41
C LYS A 162 22.41 -27.41 -0.27
N LEU A 163 21.29 -27.79 -0.86
CA LEU A 163 20.04 -27.04 -0.71
C LEU A 163 19.51 -27.11 0.73
N GLN A 164 19.70 -28.23 1.42
CA GLN A 164 19.37 -28.33 2.83
C GLN A 164 20.22 -27.39 3.70
N GLU A 165 21.52 -27.25 3.39
CA GLU A 165 22.40 -26.28 4.05
C GLU A 165 21.86 -24.84 3.88
N ILE A 166 21.49 -24.47 2.66
CA ILE A 166 20.91 -23.15 2.35
C ILE A 166 19.59 -22.93 3.10
N ALA A 167 18.69 -23.93 3.10
CA ALA A 167 17.41 -23.86 3.82
C ALA A 167 17.61 -23.61 5.33
N VAL A 168 18.58 -24.29 5.94
CA VAL A 168 18.92 -24.11 7.36
C VAL A 168 19.50 -22.71 7.63
N GLN A 169 20.35 -22.18 6.74
CA GLN A 169 20.85 -20.82 6.85
C GLN A 169 19.69 -19.81 6.81
N ILE A 170 18.76 -19.96 5.85
CA ILE A 170 17.58 -19.11 5.74
C ILE A 170 16.77 -19.14 7.03
N GLU A 171 16.43 -20.34 7.53
CA GLU A 171 15.65 -20.51 8.75
C GLU A 171 16.33 -19.85 9.97
N SER A 172 17.65 -19.91 10.06
CA SER A 172 18.42 -19.28 11.15
C SER A 172 18.34 -17.75 11.17
N THR A 173 17.95 -17.12 10.06
CA THR A 173 17.78 -15.66 9.94
C THR A 173 16.37 -15.19 10.27
N LEU A 174 15.40 -16.12 10.31
CA LEU A 174 14.00 -15.81 10.54
C LEU A 174 13.66 -15.76 12.04
N LEU A 175 12.74 -14.87 12.40
CA LEU A 175 12.13 -14.85 13.72
C LEU A 175 11.16 -16.02 13.88
N SER A 176 10.99 -16.53 15.11
CA SER A 176 10.02 -17.60 15.39
C SER A 176 8.57 -17.14 15.22
N SER A 177 8.30 -15.86 15.44
CA SER A 177 7.00 -15.20 15.24
C SER A 177 7.20 -13.83 14.62
N PRO A 178 6.22 -13.30 13.88
CA PRO A 178 6.27 -11.93 13.40
C PRO A 178 6.35 -10.95 14.57
N SER A 179 6.85 -9.75 14.29
CA SER A 179 6.98 -8.68 15.28
C SER A 179 5.61 -8.13 15.73
N ASP A 180 5.51 -7.72 16.99
CA ASP A 180 4.25 -7.25 17.59
C ASP A 180 3.63 -6.07 16.83
N HIS A 181 4.45 -5.16 16.28
CA HIS A 181 3.99 -4.01 15.50
C HIS A 181 3.30 -4.38 14.17
N LEU A 182 3.56 -5.58 13.65
CA LEU A 182 2.92 -6.10 12.43
C LEU A 182 1.66 -6.92 12.74
N SER A 183 1.30 -7.12 14.00
CA SER A 183 0.15 -7.96 14.40
C SER A 183 -1.16 -7.49 13.78
N GLN A 184 -1.30 -6.17 13.54
CA GLN A 184 -2.46 -5.59 12.87
C GLN A 184 -2.60 -6.01 11.38
N TRP A 185 -1.50 -6.46 10.76
CA TRP A 185 -1.43 -6.82 9.33
C TRP A 185 -1.28 -8.33 9.08
N THR A 186 -0.83 -9.10 10.08
CA THR A 186 -0.56 -10.54 9.94
C THR A 186 -1.79 -11.44 10.12
N GLY A 187 -2.99 -10.86 10.27
CA GLY A 187 -4.24 -11.62 10.33
C GLY A 187 -4.40 -12.50 11.56
N HIS A 188 -3.58 -12.32 12.61
CA HIS A 188 -3.83 -12.91 13.94
C HIS A 188 -4.93 -12.19 14.72
N GLY A 189 -5.44 -11.07 14.20
CA GLY A 189 -6.77 -10.57 14.53
C GLY A 189 -7.79 -11.21 13.60
N VAL A 190 -8.69 -12.03 14.14
CA VAL A 190 -9.96 -12.36 13.50
C VAL A 190 -10.70 -11.03 13.29
N LEU A 191 -10.55 -10.42 12.12
CA LEU A 191 -11.55 -9.49 11.63
C LEU A 191 -12.75 -10.35 11.20
N PRO A 192 -13.96 -10.11 11.72
CA PRO A 192 -15.13 -10.82 11.25
C PRO A 192 -15.26 -10.57 9.74
N GLU A 193 -15.59 -11.61 8.99
CA GLU A 193 -15.98 -11.50 7.58
C GLU A 193 -17.14 -10.49 7.46
N GLY A 194 -16.80 -9.27 7.07
CA GLY A 194 -17.75 -8.18 6.88
C GLY A 194 -16.98 -6.87 6.77
N GLU A 195 -17.21 -6.13 5.69
CA GLU A 195 -16.59 -4.83 5.40
C GLU A 195 -15.15 -4.92 4.86
N GLY A 196 -15.03 -5.57 3.70
CA GLY A 196 -14.14 -4.97 2.70
C GLY A 196 -14.75 -3.63 2.31
N GLU A 197 -14.23 -2.53 2.85
CA GLU A 197 -14.48 -1.20 2.30
C GLU A 197 -13.91 -1.20 0.88
N GLY A 198 -14.77 -1.53 -0.08
CA GLY A 198 -14.54 -1.25 -1.48
C GLY A 198 -14.32 0.25 -1.58
N TYR A 199 -13.25 0.64 -2.27
CA TYR A 199 -12.98 2.02 -2.63
C TYR A 199 -14.14 2.52 -3.50
N GLU A 200 -15.14 3.13 -2.88
CA GLU A 200 -16.23 3.79 -3.58
C GLU A 200 -15.74 5.18 -3.95
N HIS A 201 -15.48 5.36 -5.25
CA HIS A 201 -15.14 6.65 -5.82
C HIS A 201 -16.29 7.60 -5.50
N GLY A 202 -16.03 8.65 -4.71
CA GLY A 202 -17.05 9.61 -4.28
C GLY A 202 -17.73 10.25 -5.48
N TYR A 203 -18.90 9.72 -5.85
CA TYR A 203 -19.95 10.56 -6.40
C TYR A 203 -20.39 11.43 -5.23
N VAL A 204 -20.22 12.74 -5.40
CA VAL A 204 -20.82 13.72 -4.49
C VAL A 204 -22.31 13.37 -4.45
N GLU A 205 -22.81 12.88 -3.31
CA GLU A 205 -24.23 12.82 -3.03
C GLU A 205 -24.74 14.26 -3.11
N GLN A 206 -25.20 14.66 -4.31
CA GLN A 206 -26.00 15.86 -4.46
C GLN A 206 -27.30 15.55 -3.71
N ASN A 207 -27.44 16.19 -2.55
CA ASN A 207 -28.63 16.13 -1.73
C ASN A 207 -29.86 16.35 -2.62
N GLU A 208 -30.71 15.32 -2.76
CA GLU A 208 -31.90 15.35 -3.62
C GLU A 208 -32.81 16.54 -3.29
N GLU A 209 -32.79 16.99 -2.03
CA GLU A 209 -33.52 18.18 -1.56
C GLU A 209 -33.02 19.48 -2.20
N GLU A 210 -31.73 19.58 -2.54
CA GLU A 210 -31.13 20.76 -3.18
C GLU A 210 -31.39 20.80 -4.70
N MET A 211 -31.42 19.63 -5.37
CA MET A 211 -31.78 19.54 -6.78
C MET A 211 -33.27 19.84 -7.03
N ASN A 212 -34.16 19.36 -6.17
CA ASN A 212 -35.59 19.69 -6.24
C ASN A 212 -35.86 21.19 -6.00
N ALA A 213 -35.06 21.84 -5.15
CA ALA A 213 -35.18 23.28 -4.92
C ALA A 213 -34.75 24.13 -6.13
N MET A 214 -33.93 23.58 -7.05
CA MET A 214 -33.49 24.26 -8.27
C MET A 214 -34.37 24.01 -9.50
N GLY A 215 -35.48 23.28 -9.37
CA GLY A 215 -36.52 23.16 -10.41
C GLY A 215 -36.05 22.49 -11.70
N MET A 216 -35.06 21.61 -11.63
CA MET A 216 -34.67 20.77 -12.77
C MET A 216 -35.57 19.53 -12.83
N ASP A 217 -36.75 19.68 -13.42
CA ASP A 217 -37.62 18.55 -13.73
C ASP A 217 -36.90 17.56 -14.65
N GLU A 218 -36.97 16.27 -14.28
CA GLU A 218 -36.44 15.12 -15.02
C GLU A 218 -36.92 15.12 -16.47
N GLN A 219 -36.09 15.62 -17.39
CA GLN A 219 -36.30 15.41 -18.82
C GLN A 219 -35.76 14.04 -19.18
N GLU A 220 -36.70 13.08 -19.12
CA GLU A 220 -36.62 11.71 -19.64
C GLU A 220 -35.92 11.68 -21.00
N TYR A 221 -34.67 11.23 -21.03
CA TYR A 221 -33.89 11.09 -22.25
C TYR A 221 -34.36 9.83 -23.00
N ILE A 222 -35.39 9.98 -23.84
CA ILE A 222 -35.91 8.92 -24.71
C ILE A 222 -34.88 8.65 -25.82
N PHE A 223 -34.21 7.50 -25.77
CA PHE A 223 -33.32 7.03 -26.84
C PHE A 223 -34.15 6.35 -27.94
N GLU A 224 -34.67 7.12 -28.90
CA GLU A 224 -35.23 6.60 -30.15
C GLU A 224 -34.12 6.51 -31.22
N GLY A 225 -33.75 5.29 -31.59
CA GLY A 225 -32.76 5.07 -32.64
C GLY A 225 -32.51 3.60 -32.98
N GLY A 226 -33.58 2.86 -33.31
CA GLY A 226 -33.46 1.56 -33.95
C GLY A 226 -33.38 1.67 -35.48
N ARG A 227 -32.54 0.81 -36.07
CA ARG A 227 -32.69 0.20 -37.41
C ARG A 227 -32.37 1.11 -38.61
N ASP A 228 -31.08 1.10 -39.01
CA ASP A 228 -30.58 0.90 -40.39
C ASP A 228 -29.16 1.47 -40.52
N GLY A 229 -28.17 0.60 -40.73
CA GLY A 229 -26.79 1.05 -40.98
C GLY A 229 -25.71 0.03 -40.64
N GLU A 230 -25.79 -1.14 -41.27
CA GLU A 230 -24.63 -2.02 -41.45
C GLU A 230 -23.43 -1.23 -42.00
N GLY A 231 -22.25 -1.51 -41.48
CA GLY A 231 -21.01 -0.91 -41.96
C GLY A 231 -19.78 -1.48 -41.26
N GLY A 232 -19.66 -2.81 -41.22
CA GLY A 232 -18.38 -3.45 -40.98
C GLY A 232 -17.46 -3.19 -42.17
N VAL A 233 -16.21 -2.82 -41.89
CA VAL A 233 -15.13 -2.95 -42.87
C VAL A 233 -13.94 -3.56 -42.13
N ASP A 234 -13.80 -4.86 -42.37
CA ASP A 234 -12.66 -5.70 -42.10
C ASP A 234 -11.56 -5.45 -43.14
N ASP A 235 -10.32 -5.60 -42.69
CA ASP A 235 -9.13 -6.14 -43.37
C ASP A 235 -8.45 -5.49 -44.60
N GLU A 236 -7.15 -5.23 -44.33
CA GLU A 236 -5.93 -5.44 -45.12
C GLU A 236 -5.68 -4.72 -46.45
N LYS A 237 -4.51 -4.07 -46.53
CA LYS A 237 -3.47 -4.45 -47.51
C LYS A 237 -2.10 -3.82 -47.23
N ASP A 238 -1.12 -4.70 -47.03
CA ASP A 238 0.27 -4.53 -47.44
C ASP A 238 0.37 -4.05 -48.90
N GLU A 239 1.28 -3.12 -49.17
CA GLU A 239 2.02 -3.11 -50.44
C GLU A 239 3.33 -2.32 -50.30
N SER A 240 4.41 -3.10 -50.32
CA SER A 240 5.77 -2.73 -50.71
C SER A 240 5.86 -2.33 -52.20
N MET A 241 6.95 -1.62 -52.54
CA MET A 241 7.60 -1.35 -53.85
C MET A 241 7.70 0.16 -54.07
N ASP A 242 8.83 0.77 -54.42
CA ASP A 242 10.12 0.33 -54.95
C ASP A 242 11.15 1.45 -54.64
#